data_AF-A0A4U9HRH0-F1
#
_entry.id   AF-A0A4U9HRH0-F1
#
_cell.length_a   1.000
_cell.length_b   1.000
_cell.length_c   1.000
_cell.angle_alpha   90.00
_cell.angle_beta   90.00
_cell.angle_gamma   90.00
#
_symmetry.space_group_name_H-M   'P 1'
#
loop_
_entity.id
_entity.type
_entity.pdbx_description
1 polymer ?
#
loop_
_entity_poly.entity_id
_entity_poly.type
_entity_poly.pdbx_seq_one_letter_code
_entity_poly.pdbx_strand_id
1 'polypeptide(L)'
;MVSFANRRAALQTLQTLADERQLCYGLLGLESLSRGRACFRSALKRCAGACCGKESVEDHHQRLVEGLQAIGVTCWPWDSAVALKESRPDMTHYHIIHNWLWLGAVDSLDEAADLLRTPAGF
;
A
#
# COMPACT_ATOMS: atom_id res chain seq x y z
N MET A 1 0.85 5.04 1.43
CA MET A 1 1.01 4.78 -0.03
C MET A 1 0.79 3.29 -0.25
N VAL A 2 0.01 2.89 -1.25
CA VAL A 2 -0.19 1.46 -1.57
C VAL A 2 0.71 1.12 -2.77
N SER A 3 1.65 0.20 -2.59
CA SER A 3 2.55 -0.25 -3.65
C SER A 3 2.31 -1.73 -3.97
N PHE A 4 2.37 -2.07 -5.26
CA PHE A 4 2.21 -3.44 -5.74
C PHE A 4 3.38 -3.83 -6.63
N ALA A 5 3.84 -5.08 -6.54
CA ALA A 5 4.97 -5.57 -7.32
C ALA A 5 4.71 -5.55 -8.84
N ASN A 6 3.45 -5.60 -9.28
CA ASN A 6 3.07 -5.49 -10.68
C ASN A 6 1.58 -5.12 -10.82
N ARG A 7 1.17 -4.79 -12.05
CA ARG A 7 -0.21 -4.42 -12.40
C ARG A 7 -1.23 -5.52 -12.05
N ARG A 8 -0.87 -6.80 -12.25
CA ARG A 8 -1.78 -7.92 -11.97
C ARG A 8 -2.12 -8.01 -10.49
N ALA A 9 -1.11 -7.89 -9.62
CA ALA A 9 -1.28 -7.86 -8.18
C ALA A 9 -2.18 -6.69 -7.74
N ALA A 10 -1.93 -5.48 -8.29
CA ALA A 10 -2.76 -4.31 -8.01
C ALA A 10 -4.24 -4.53 -8.36
N LEU A 11 -4.52 -5.06 -9.55
CA LEU A 11 -5.89 -5.32 -10.00
C LEU A 11 -6.57 -6.42 -9.19
N GLN A 12 -5.83 -7.45 -8.79
CA GLN A 12 -6.38 -8.54 -7.99
C GLN A 12 -6.74 -8.05 -6.59
N THR A 13 -5.86 -7.28 -5.95
CA THR A 13 -6.15 -6.65 -4.66
C THR A 13 -7.33 -5.68 -4.74
N LEU A 14 -7.42 -4.86 -5.80
CA LEU A 14 -8.54 -3.94 -5.99
C LEU A 14 -9.88 -4.68 -6.18
N GLN A 15 -9.88 -5.83 -6.88
CA GLN A 15 -11.06 -6.69 -7.01
C GLN A 15 -11.49 -7.31 -5.68
N THR A 16 -10.54 -7.87 -4.92
CA THR A 16 -10.82 -8.41 -3.58
C THR A 16 -11.39 -7.33 -2.67
N LEU A 17 -10.78 -6.15 -2.64
CA LEU A 17 -11.27 -5.03 -1.84
C LEU A 17 -12.70 -4.63 -2.23
N ALA A 18 -12.98 -4.63 -3.53
CA ALA A 18 -14.30 -4.28 -4.05
C ALA A 18 -15.37 -5.34 -3.75
N ASP A 19 -14.99 -6.61 -3.68
CA ASP A 19 -15.86 -7.70 -3.23
C ASP A 19 -16.20 -7.58 -1.74
N GLU A 20 -15.21 -7.33 -0.90
CA GLU A 20 -15.37 -7.24 0.55
C GLU A 20 -16.17 -6.01 0.99
N ARG A 21 -16.01 -4.88 0.29
CA ARG A 21 -16.59 -3.58 0.67
C ARG A 21 -17.74 -3.13 -0.22
N GLN A 22 -18.31 -4.04 -1.01
CA GLN A 22 -19.41 -3.78 -1.95
C GLN A 22 -19.16 -2.57 -2.87
N LEU A 23 -17.94 -2.44 -3.40
CA LEU A 23 -17.57 -1.35 -4.30
C LEU A 23 -17.95 -1.66 -5.75
N CYS A 24 -18.33 -0.62 -6.48
CA CYS A 24 -18.67 -0.74 -7.90
C CYS A 24 -17.42 -0.85 -8.79
N TYR A 25 -17.30 -1.93 -9.56
CA TYR A 25 -16.20 -2.12 -10.53
C TYR A 25 -16.17 -1.03 -11.61
N GLY A 26 -17.34 -0.54 -12.04
CA GLY A 26 -17.45 0.54 -13.01
C GLY A 26 -16.84 1.85 -12.52
N LEU A 27 -17.10 2.22 -11.27
CA LEU A 27 -16.52 3.42 -10.65
C LEU A 27 -15.04 3.25 -10.33
N LEU A 28 -14.59 2.02 -10.09
CA LEU A 28 -13.18 1.68 -9.92
C LEU A 28 -12.40 1.57 -11.24
N GLY A 29 -13.08 1.69 -12.40
CA GLY A 29 -12.45 1.54 -13.72
C GLY A 29 -12.03 0.10 -14.06
N LEU A 30 -12.55 -0.90 -13.35
CA LEU A 30 -12.29 -2.32 -13.61
C LEU A 30 -13.14 -2.85 -14.77
N GLU A 31 -14.30 -2.24 -15.01
CA GLU A 31 -15.25 -2.61 -16.06
C GLU A 31 -15.86 -1.35 -16.69
N SER A 32 -16.31 -1.46 -17.94
CA SER A 32 -17.06 -0.38 -18.58
C SER A 32 -18.48 -0.28 -17.99
N LEU A 33 -18.92 0.94 -17.69
CA LEU A 33 -20.24 1.22 -17.13
C LEU A 33 -20.97 2.27 -17.96
N SER A 34 -22.22 1.97 -18.31
CA SER A 34 -23.11 2.99 -18.87
C SER A 34 -23.67 3.89 -17.78
N ARG A 35 -23.61 5.20 -18.00
CA ARG A 35 -24.06 6.21 -17.02
C ARG A 35 -25.52 5.96 -16.61
N GLY A 36 -25.78 6.02 -15.31
CA GLY A 36 -27.11 5.88 -14.72
C GLY A 36 -27.68 4.46 -14.68
N ARG A 37 -26.95 3.44 -15.18
CA ARG A 37 -27.37 2.03 -15.09
C ARG A 37 -26.71 1.33 -13.92
N ALA A 38 -27.48 0.48 -13.25
CA ALA A 38 -26.94 -0.41 -12.23
C ALA A 38 -25.96 -1.40 -12.87
N CYS A 39 -24.78 -1.57 -12.27
CA CYS A 39 -23.86 -2.63 -12.68
C CYS A 39 -24.43 -4.00 -12.33
N PHE A 40 -24.01 -5.05 -13.05
CA PHE A 40 -24.47 -6.43 -12.81
C PHE A 40 -24.27 -6.86 -11.34
N ARG A 41 -23.16 -6.42 -10.73
CA ARG A 41 -22.84 -6.70 -9.33
C ARG A 41 -23.82 -6.10 -8.33
N SER A 42 -24.52 -5.01 -8.68
CA SER A 42 -25.57 -4.45 -7.81
C SER A 42 -26.77 -5.39 -7.74
N ALA A 43 -27.12 -6.08 -8.83
CA ALA A 43 -28.17 -7.10 -8.83
C ALA A 43 -27.79 -8.30 -7.94
N LEU A 44 -26.49 -8.62 -7.86
CA LEU A 44 -25.95 -9.66 -7.00
C LEU A 44 -25.69 -9.21 -5.55
N LYS A 45 -26.07 -7.99 -5.16
CA LYS A 45 -25.78 -7.38 -3.84
C LYS A 45 -24.28 -7.31 -3.50
N ARG A 46 -23.39 -7.31 -4.51
CA ARG A 46 -21.93 -7.14 -4.39
C ARG A 46 -21.46 -5.72 -4.73
N CYS A 47 -22.39 -4.81 -4.93
CA CYS A 47 -22.19 -3.37 -5.12
C CYS A 47 -23.35 -2.65 -4.43
N ALA A 48 -23.04 -1.69 -3.56
CA ALA A 48 -24.05 -0.94 -2.80
C ALA A 48 -24.83 0.07 -3.67
N GLY A 49 -24.36 0.36 -4.88
CA GLY A 49 -25.16 0.93 -5.95
C GLY A 49 -24.89 2.40 -6.26
N ALA A 50 -23.68 2.90 -6.01
CA ALA A 50 -23.26 4.25 -6.42
C ALA A 50 -23.39 4.46 -7.94
N CYS A 51 -23.25 3.38 -8.74
CA CYS A 51 -23.47 3.41 -10.18
C CYS A 51 -24.90 3.78 -10.62
N CYS A 52 -25.90 3.57 -9.76
CA CYS A 52 -27.32 3.79 -10.06
C CYS A 52 -28.03 4.66 -9.03
N GLY A 53 -27.28 5.42 -8.22
CA GLY A 53 -27.83 6.38 -7.27
C GLY A 53 -28.49 5.77 -6.03
N LYS A 54 -28.27 4.47 -5.73
CA LYS A 54 -28.76 3.86 -4.47
C LYS A 54 -27.96 4.32 -3.25
N GLU A 55 -26.73 4.77 -3.49
CA GLU A 55 -25.84 5.42 -2.53
C GLU A 55 -25.13 6.58 -3.24
N SER A 56 -24.55 7.49 -2.46
CA SER A 56 -23.73 8.57 -3.00
C SER A 56 -22.40 8.05 -3.54
N VAL A 57 -21.78 8.80 -4.46
CA VAL A 57 -20.43 8.47 -4.95
C VAL A 57 -19.41 8.75 -3.85
N GLU A 58 -19.69 9.71 -2.99
CA GLU A 58 -18.90 10.12 -1.84
C GLU A 58 -18.78 8.98 -0.81
N ASP A 59 -19.89 8.34 -0.44
CA ASP A 59 -19.88 7.20 0.49
C ASP A 59 -19.12 6.01 -0.12
N HIS A 60 -19.30 5.77 -1.43
CA HIS A 60 -18.53 4.75 -2.15
C HIS A 60 -17.02 5.06 -2.13
N HIS A 61 -16.65 6.32 -2.38
CA HIS A 61 -15.27 6.77 -2.37
C HIS A 61 -14.64 6.66 -0.97
N GLN A 62 -15.40 7.03 0.08
CA GLN A 62 -14.95 6.93 1.46
C GLN A 62 -14.63 5.47 1.83
N ARG A 63 -15.50 4.52 1.49
CA ARG A 63 -15.24 3.08 1.72
C ARG A 63 -14.03 2.56 0.95
N LEU A 64 -13.78 3.07 -0.26
CA LEU A 64 -12.58 2.76 -1.03
C LEU A 64 -11.32 3.27 -0.31
N VAL A 65 -11.31 4.53 0.13
CA VAL A 65 -10.17 5.14 0.83
C VAL A 65 -9.84 4.38 2.11
N GLU A 66 -10.82 4.10 2.95
CA GLU A 66 -10.64 3.31 4.17
C GLU A 66 -10.08 1.91 3.88
N GLY A 67 -10.57 1.30 2.80
CA GLY A 67 -10.08 0.01 2.33
C GLY A 67 -8.61 0.05 1.90
N LEU A 68 -8.22 1.05 1.12
CA LEU A 68 -6.85 1.23 0.67
C LEU A 68 -5.91 1.59 1.82
N GLN A 69 -6.37 2.33 2.82
CA GLN A 69 -5.58 2.63 4.02
C GLN A 69 -5.21 1.36 4.79
N ALA A 70 -6.12 0.39 4.88
CA ALA A 70 -5.86 -0.90 5.54
C ALA A 70 -4.84 -1.78 4.77
N ILE A 71 -4.70 -1.58 3.46
CA ILE A 71 -3.75 -2.30 2.59
C ILE A 71 -2.41 -1.55 2.49
N GLY A 72 -2.38 -0.27 2.82
CA GLY A 72 -1.21 0.58 2.71
C GLY A 72 0.00 -0.01 3.43
N VAL A 73 1.12 -0.10 2.72
CA VAL A 73 2.42 -0.37 3.35
C VAL A 73 2.76 0.85 4.20
N THR A 74 3.14 0.62 5.45
CA THR A 74 3.74 1.65 6.30
C THR A 74 4.92 2.24 5.54
N CYS A 75 4.73 3.45 5.03
CA CYS A 75 5.83 4.18 4.40
C CYS A 75 6.94 4.31 5.44
N TRP A 76 8.19 4.23 4.99
CA TRP A 76 9.35 4.41 5.86
C TRP A 76 9.11 5.65 6.75
N PRO A 77 8.89 5.47 8.07
CA PRO A 77 8.35 6.54 8.91
C PRO A 77 9.40 7.56 9.35
N TRP A 78 10.65 7.41 8.91
CA TRP A 78 11.78 8.23 9.30
C TRP A 78 12.27 9.07 8.12
N ASP A 79 12.76 10.30 8.38
CA ASP A 79 13.20 11.23 7.34
C ASP A 79 14.48 10.77 6.60
N SER A 80 15.22 9.83 7.19
CA SER A 80 16.48 9.30 6.66
C SER A 80 16.68 7.84 7.02
N ALA A 81 17.83 7.28 6.66
CA ALA A 81 18.29 6.00 7.19
C ALA A 81 18.29 6.01 8.73
N VAL A 82 18.00 4.85 9.31
CA VAL A 82 18.03 4.61 10.76
C VAL A 82 19.03 3.52 11.09
N ALA A 83 19.62 3.62 12.28
CA ALA A 83 20.50 2.62 12.84
C ALA A 83 19.77 1.83 13.94
N LEU A 84 19.64 0.52 13.77
CA LEU A 84 19.18 -0.38 14.82
C LEU A 84 20.39 -0.85 15.63
N LYS A 85 20.48 -0.42 16.89
CA LYS A 85 21.53 -0.82 17.82
C LYS A 85 21.22 -2.18 18.43
N GLU A 86 22.06 -3.16 18.17
CA GLU A 86 22.06 -4.47 18.84
C GLU A 86 23.28 -4.55 19.76
N SER A 87 23.05 -4.69 21.08
CA SER A 87 24.12 -4.78 22.08
C SER A 87 24.07 -6.09 22.85
N ARG A 88 25.25 -6.70 23.01
CA ARG A 88 25.57 -7.83 23.87
C ARG A 88 26.65 -7.40 24.87
N PRO A 89 26.91 -8.16 25.95
CA PRO A 89 27.90 -7.78 26.97
C PRO A 89 29.31 -7.52 26.41
N ASP A 90 29.64 -8.14 25.30
CA ASP A 90 30.95 -8.16 24.65
C ASP A 90 31.02 -7.34 23.36
N MET A 91 29.87 -6.96 22.78
CA MET A 91 29.85 -6.37 21.44
C MET A 91 28.60 -5.51 21.18
N THR A 92 28.74 -4.47 20.36
CA THR A 92 27.61 -3.68 19.86
C THR A 92 27.73 -3.53 18.35
N HIS A 93 26.64 -3.79 17.64
CA HIS A 93 26.51 -3.53 16.21
C HIS A 93 25.38 -2.55 15.93
N TYR A 94 25.53 -1.79 14.86
CA TYR A 94 24.52 -0.90 14.32
C TYR A 94 24.12 -1.39 12.93
N HIS A 95 22.89 -1.89 12.81
CA HIS A 95 22.32 -2.28 11.52
C HIS A 95 21.72 -1.06 10.83
N ILE A 96 22.24 -0.68 9.67
CA ILE A 96 21.79 0.49 8.93
C ILE A 96 20.68 0.07 7.97
N ILE A 97 19.51 0.70 8.12
CA ILE A 97 18.33 0.42 7.32
C ILE A 97 17.86 1.74 6.70
N HIS A 98 17.59 1.73 5.39
CA HIS A 98 17.07 2.88 4.67
C HIS A 98 15.95 2.45 3.74
N ASN A 99 14.77 3.05 3.84
CA ASN A 99 13.61 2.69 3.01
C ASN A 99 13.28 1.18 3.03
N TRP A 100 13.31 0.57 4.22
CA TRP A 100 13.12 -0.87 4.43
C TRP A 100 14.20 -1.77 3.79
N LEU A 101 15.26 -1.19 3.22
CA LEU A 101 16.42 -1.91 2.73
C LEU A 101 17.49 -1.97 3.83
N TRP A 102 17.91 -3.19 4.21
CA TRP A 102 19.08 -3.38 5.04
C TRP A 102 20.34 -3.14 4.22
N LEU A 103 21.15 -2.15 4.60
CA LEU A 103 22.38 -1.78 3.89
C LEU A 103 23.61 -2.51 4.44
N GLY A 104 23.57 -2.95 5.70
CA GLY A 104 24.67 -3.64 6.36
C GLY A 104 24.71 -3.36 7.86
N ALA A 105 25.74 -3.88 8.53
CA ALA A 105 26.02 -3.65 9.94
C ALA A 105 27.42 -3.05 10.11
N VAL A 106 27.56 -2.13 11.07
CA VAL A 106 28.82 -1.47 11.44
C VAL A 106 29.03 -1.49 12.95
N ASP A 107 30.28 -1.42 13.40
CA ASP A 107 30.62 -1.43 14.83
C ASP A 107 30.54 -0.03 15.46
N SER A 108 30.68 1.01 14.62
CA SER A 108 30.50 2.43 14.99
C SER A 108 29.58 3.15 14.01
N LEU A 109 28.79 4.11 14.51
CA LEU A 109 27.92 4.93 13.66
C LEU A 109 28.71 5.79 12.65
N ASP A 110 29.96 6.11 12.93
CA ASP A 110 30.81 6.90 12.01
C ASP A 110 31.07 6.16 10.69
N GLU A 111 31.02 4.82 10.70
CA GLU A 111 31.23 3.95 9.53
C GLU A 111 29.95 3.82 8.67
N ALA A 112 28.79 4.26 9.18
CA ALA A 112 27.52 4.14 8.47
C ALA A 112 27.48 4.94 7.15
N ALA A 113 28.28 6.00 7.05
CA ALA A 113 28.36 6.83 5.86
C ALA A 113 28.81 6.02 4.62
N ASP A 114 29.68 5.03 4.79
CA ASP A 114 30.16 4.20 3.68
C ASP A 114 29.05 3.29 3.14
N LEU A 115 28.17 2.78 4.01
CA LEU A 115 27.00 1.99 3.61
C LEU A 115 25.97 2.83 2.84
N LEU A 116 25.82 4.11 3.18
CA LEU A 116 24.92 5.04 2.50
C LEU A 116 25.42 5.49 1.12
N ARG A 117 26.72 5.36 0.85
CA ARG A 117 27.33 5.72 -0.45
C ARG A 117 27.22 4.63 -1.49
N THR A 118 26.85 3.41 -1.10
CA THR A 118 26.60 2.32 -2.05
C THR A 118 25.45 2.74 -2.95
N PRO A 119 25.64 2.89 -4.27
CA PRO A 119 24.55 3.24 -5.14
C PRO A 119 23.54 2.11 -5.05
N ALA A 120 22.31 2.45 -4.67
CA ALA A 120 21.19 1.54 -4.79
C ALA A 120 21.04 1.22 -6.29
N GLY A 121 21.70 0.14 -6.72
CA GLY A 121 21.49 -0.44 -8.04
C GLY A 121 20.05 -0.89 -8.12
N PHE A 122 19.24 -0.09 -8.82
CA PHE A 122 18.01 -0.53 -9.44
C PHE A 122 18.32 -0.98 -10.88
#